data_AF-A0A1Y2GH64-F1
#
_entry.id   AF-A0A1Y2GH64-F1
#
_cell.length_a   1.000
_cell.length_b   1.000
_cell.length_c   1.000
_cell.angle_alpha   90.00
_cell.angle_beta   90.00
_cell.angle_gamma   90.00
#
_symmetry.space_group_name_H-M   'P 1'
#
loop_
_entity.id
_entity.type
_entity.pdbx_description
1 polymer ?
#
loop_
_entity_poly.entity_id
_entity_poly.type
_entity_poly.pdbx_seq_one_letter_code
_entity_poly.pdbx_strand_id
1 'polypeptide(L)'
;MSLHLLFELRVNQMVCKYVTIIQQATVGIQVFFVIFATGIVAFTVGMLHLLHACPTSECGRVESEGSFPIHFFGALSATHFMLGGRYDPVDSKLTSQDWAFHIMMMMFFFFTVILMLNVLIALINVAFAKSDDGWRMTWIESRLRFIEAAENMSYYIPGYRETYDCFPEEIYFAATTQQKKAYQGKLDADANKDVGKHIAIVDARVEQLQRRLREQLRVQVQLQNQL
;
A
#
# COMPACT_ATOMS: atom_id res chain seq x y z
N MET A 1 -17.20 -7.04 -14.83
CA MET A 1 -16.79 -8.46 -14.75
C MET A 1 -15.31 -8.61 -14.42
N SER A 2 -14.39 -7.92 -15.09
CA SER A 2 -12.93 -8.02 -14.89
C SER A 2 -12.43 -7.53 -13.51
N LEU A 3 -13.05 -6.49 -12.94
CA LEU A 3 -12.67 -5.97 -11.61
C LEU A 3 -13.07 -6.91 -10.47
N HIS A 4 -14.13 -7.71 -10.66
CA HIS A 4 -14.59 -8.67 -9.65
C HIS A 4 -13.63 -9.88 -9.56
N LEU A 5 -13.06 -10.29 -10.69
CA LEU A 5 -12.03 -11.33 -10.75
C LEU A 5 -10.74 -10.92 -10.00
N LEU A 6 -10.37 -9.64 -10.07
CA LEU A 6 -9.23 -9.09 -9.32
C LEU A 6 -9.45 -9.10 -7.81
N PHE A 7 -10.70 -9.03 -7.35
CA PHE A 7 -11.04 -9.16 -5.93
C PHE A 7 -10.94 -10.61 -5.44
N GLU A 8 -11.43 -11.57 -6.23
CA GLU A 8 -11.32 -13.00 -5.93
C GLU A 8 -9.86 -13.50 -5.90
N LEU A 9 -9.01 -12.96 -6.78
CA LEU A 9 -7.58 -13.32 -6.84
C LEU A 9 -6.74 -12.74 -5.68
N ARG A 10 -7.30 -11.90 -4.79
CA ARG A 10 -6.59 -11.39 -3.59
C ARG A 10 -6.23 -12.49 -2.58
N VAL A 11 -6.75 -13.71 -2.75
CA VAL A 11 -6.31 -14.89 -1.99
C VAL A 11 -4.85 -15.25 -2.32
N ASN A 12 -4.41 -15.02 -3.56
CA ASN A 12 -3.02 -15.25 -3.95
C ASN A 12 -2.11 -14.13 -3.43
N GLN A 13 -1.06 -14.49 -2.69
CA GLN A 13 -0.14 -13.57 -2.04
C GLN A 13 0.49 -12.55 -3.02
N MET A 14 0.93 -13.00 -4.19
CA MET A 14 1.56 -12.14 -5.20
C MET A 14 0.55 -11.11 -5.73
N VAL A 15 -0.66 -11.56 -6.07
CA VAL A 15 -1.71 -10.69 -6.60
C VAL A 15 -2.19 -9.72 -5.54
N CYS A 16 -2.35 -10.16 -4.29
CA CYS A 16 -2.75 -9.29 -3.18
C CYS A 16 -1.75 -8.16 -2.94
N LYS A 17 -0.44 -8.45 -3.04
CA LYS A 17 0.61 -7.43 -2.96
C LYS A 17 0.37 -6.34 -4.01
N TYR A 18 0.32 -6.70 -5.29
CA TYR A 18 0.13 -5.73 -6.37
C TYR A 18 -1.20 -4.98 -6.28
N VAL A 19 -2.30 -5.67 -5.96
CA VAL A 19 -3.62 -5.04 -5.85
C VAL A 19 -3.66 -4.04 -4.69
N THR A 20 -3.04 -4.37 -3.55
CA THR A 20 -2.96 -3.47 -2.40
C THR A 20 -2.12 -2.24 -2.71
N ILE A 21 -0.99 -2.43 -3.40
CA ILE A 21 -0.15 -1.34 -3.88
C ILE A 21 -0.93 -0.41 -4.81
N ILE A 22 -1.60 -0.96 -5.82
CA ILE A 22 -2.40 -0.18 -6.79
C ILE A 22 -3.51 0.57 -6.07
N GLN A 23 -4.23 -0.08 -5.15
CA GLN A 23 -5.31 0.56 -4.40
C GLN A 23 -4.80 1.73 -3.54
N GLN A 24 -3.69 1.54 -2.83
CA GLN A 24 -3.11 2.60 -2.01
C GLN A 24 -2.51 3.73 -2.87
N ALA A 25 -1.89 3.41 -4.00
CA ALA A 25 -1.39 4.40 -4.95
C ALA A 25 -2.53 5.24 -5.54
N THR A 26 -3.64 4.61 -5.95
CA THR A 26 -4.82 5.33 -6.46
C THR A 26 -5.36 6.31 -5.43
N VAL A 27 -5.49 5.90 -4.16
CA VAL A 27 -5.95 6.80 -3.08
C VAL A 27 -4.93 7.92 -2.81
N GLY A 28 -3.64 7.63 -2.87
CA GLY A 28 -2.59 8.62 -2.65
C GLY A 28 -2.49 9.67 -3.77
N ILE A 29 -2.79 9.28 -5.01
CA ILE A 29 -2.59 10.13 -6.21
C ILE A 29 -3.91 10.81 -6.64
N GLN A 30 -5.06 10.51 -6.02
CA GLN A 30 -6.36 11.08 -6.40
C GLN A 30 -6.35 12.63 -6.48
N VAL A 31 -5.70 13.30 -5.54
CA VAL A 31 -5.63 14.77 -5.48
C VAL A 31 -4.81 15.31 -6.66
N PHE A 32 -3.73 14.60 -7.03
CA PHE A 32 -2.94 14.93 -8.19
C PHE A 32 -3.78 14.86 -9.48
N PHE A 33 -4.61 13.83 -9.65
CA PHE A 33 -5.49 13.73 -10.83
C PHE A 33 -6.51 14.86 -10.92
N VAL A 34 -7.03 15.34 -9.79
CA VAL A 34 -7.94 16.52 -9.76
C VAL A 34 -7.20 17.77 -10.23
N ILE A 35 -6.02 18.06 -9.66
CA ILE A 35 -5.20 19.21 -10.04
C ILE A 35 -4.81 19.13 -11.53
N PHE A 36 -4.43 17.94 -11.98
CA PHE A 36 -4.06 17.68 -13.36
C PHE A 36 -5.24 17.92 -14.32
N ALA A 37 -6.43 17.42 -13.99
CA ALA A 37 -7.64 17.64 -14.78
C ALA A 37 -8.00 19.13 -14.84
N THR A 38 -7.94 19.85 -13.73
CA THR A 38 -8.14 21.31 -13.71
C THR A 38 -7.13 22.03 -14.59
N GLY A 39 -5.86 21.62 -14.56
CA GLY A 39 -4.82 22.14 -15.43
C GLY A 39 -5.15 21.93 -16.92
N ILE A 40 -5.50 20.71 -17.32
CA ILE A 40 -5.91 20.42 -18.70
C ILE A 40 -7.08 21.32 -19.12
N VAL A 41 -8.12 21.43 -18.30
CA VAL A 41 -9.28 22.28 -18.60
C VAL A 41 -8.87 23.75 -18.77
N ALA A 42 -8.00 24.28 -17.90
CA ALA A 42 -7.52 25.65 -18.00
C ALA A 42 -6.75 25.90 -19.31
N PHE A 43 -5.86 24.98 -19.69
CA PHE A 43 -5.14 25.07 -20.97
C PHE A 43 -6.07 24.88 -22.17
N THR A 44 -7.06 24.01 -22.10
CA THR A 44 -8.09 23.86 -23.15
C THR A 44 -8.84 25.16 -23.38
N VAL A 45 -9.31 25.82 -22.31
CA VAL A 45 -10.00 27.11 -22.40
C VAL A 45 -9.06 28.19 -22.94
N GLY A 46 -7.80 28.22 -22.50
CA GLY A 46 -6.78 29.13 -23.00
C GLY A 46 -6.52 28.96 -24.50
N MET A 47 -6.32 27.72 -24.96
CA MET A 47 -6.15 27.36 -26.38
C MET A 47 -7.37 27.75 -27.21
N LEU A 48 -8.57 27.45 -26.72
CA LEU A 48 -9.80 27.79 -27.41
C LEU A 48 -9.97 29.31 -27.55
N HIS A 49 -9.69 30.07 -26.50
CA HIS A 49 -9.69 31.52 -26.56
C HIS A 49 -8.61 32.05 -27.51
N LEU A 50 -7.39 31.55 -27.44
CA LEU A 50 -6.31 32.08 -28.26
C LEU A 50 -6.50 31.79 -29.76
N LEU A 51 -7.05 30.62 -30.09
CA LEU A 51 -7.23 30.18 -31.48
C LEU A 51 -8.54 30.64 -32.11
N HIS A 52 -9.58 30.93 -31.31
CA HIS A 52 -10.92 31.26 -31.83
C HIS A 52 -11.52 32.55 -31.27
N ALA A 53 -10.83 33.31 -30.40
CA ALA A 53 -11.31 34.64 -30.02
C ALA A 53 -11.10 35.59 -31.20
N CYS A 54 -12.18 35.93 -31.88
CA CYS A 54 -12.16 36.96 -32.91
C CYS A 54 -12.53 38.33 -32.33
N PRO A 55 -11.68 39.35 -32.53
CA PRO A 55 -11.94 40.70 -32.04
C PRO A 55 -12.90 41.50 -32.95
N THR A 56 -13.15 41.04 -34.19
CA THR A 56 -13.98 41.75 -35.18
C THR A 56 -15.11 40.86 -35.72
N SER A 57 -16.23 41.48 -36.09
CA SER A 57 -17.50 40.83 -36.47
C SER A 57 -17.48 40.01 -37.76
N GLU A 58 -16.34 39.93 -38.46
CA GLU A 58 -16.21 39.27 -39.78
C GLU A 58 -15.38 37.97 -39.76
N CYS A 59 -15.17 37.36 -38.59
CA CYS A 59 -14.60 36.02 -38.55
C CYS A 59 -15.65 34.96 -38.89
N GLY A 60 -15.63 34.47 -40.13
CA GLY A 60 -16.27 33.21 -40.48
C GLY A 60 -15.61 32.08 -39.70
N ARG A 61 -16.35 31.45 -38.77
CA ARG A 61 -15.96 30.20 -38.11
C ARG A 61 -16.02 29.06 -39.13
N VAL A 62 -14.94 28.86 -39.88
CA VAL A 62 -14.82 27.75 -40.81
C VAL A 62 -14.13 26.59 -40.08
N GLU A 63 -14.89 25.53 -39.77
CA GLU A 63 -14.29 24.25 -39.39
C GLU A 63 -13.57 23.69 -40.62
N SER A 64 -12.23 23.78 -40.65
CA SER A 64 -11.45 23.01 -41.62
C SER A 64 -11.04 21.70 -40.98
N GLU A 65 -11.06 20.61 -41.75
CA GLU A 65 -10.43 19.36 -41.34
C GLU A 65 -8.95 19.64 -40.97
N GLY A 66 -8.51 19.18 -39.79
CA GLY A 66 -7.15 19.41 -39.27
C GLY A 66 -6.97 20.70 -38.45
N SER A 67 -8.03 21.49 -38.21
CA SER A 67 -7.97 22.64 -37.29
C SER A 67 -8.36 22.25 -35.85
N PHE A 68 -7.97 23.08 -34.88
CA PHE A 68 -8.30 22.86 -33.48
C PHE A 68 -9.84 22.91 -33.30
N PRO A 69 -10.47 21.96 -32.59
CA PRO A 69 -11.94 21.91 -32.52
C PRO A 69 -12.54 23.14 -31.84
N ILE A 70 -13.67 23.62 -32.36
CA ILE A 70 -14.37 24.80 -31.81
C ILE A 70 -15.19 24.44 -30.57
N HIS A 71 -15.71 23.21 -30.52
CA HIS A 71 -16.48 22.71 -29.38
C HIS A 71 -15.58 22.36 -28.19
N PHE A 72 -16.01 22.72 -26.97
CA PHE A 72 -15.24 22.50 -25.74
C PHE A 72 -14.76 21.04 -25.55
N PHE A 73 -15.64 20.05 -25.74
CA PHE A 73 -15.25 18.64 -25.59
C PHE A 73 -14.29 18.16 -26.68
N GLY A 74 -14.41 18.71 -27.89
CA GLY A 74 -13.45 18.45 -28.97
C GLY A 74 -12.09 19.05 -28.62
N ALA A 75 -12.07 20.30 -28.17
CA ALA A 75 -10.86 21.01 -27.72
C ALA A 75 -10.20 20.30 -26.53
N LEU A 76 -10.99 19.80 -25.58
CA LEU A 76 -10.52 19.03 -24.44
C LEU A 76 -9.85 17.72 -24.88
N SER A 77 -10.49 17.00 -25.81
CA SER A 77 -9.94 15.76 -26.39
C SER A 77 -8.66 16.03 -27.17
N ALA A 78 -8.62 17.12 -27.95
CA ALA A 78 -7.43 17.55 -28.67
C ALA A 78 -6.28 17.90 -27.71
N THR A 79 -6.55 18.65 -26.65
CA THR A 79 -5.56 19.00 -25.60
C THR A 79 -5.03 17.74 -24.89
N HIS A 80 -5.90 16.76 -24.64
CA HIS A 80 -5.50 15.46 -24.09
C HIS A 80 -4.63 14.65 -25.07
N PHE A 81 -4.93 14.66 -26.37
CA PHE A 81 -4.07 14.01 -27.37
C PHE A 81 -2.73 14.72 -27.54
N MET A 82 -2.68 16.04 -27.39
CA MET A 82 -1.44 16.82 -27.39
C MET A 82 -0.53 16.44 -26.21
N LEU A 83 -1.10 16.18 -25.02
CA LEU A 83 -0.34 15.59 -23.91
C LEU A 83 0.32 14.26 -24.32
N GLY A 84 -0.38 13.44 -25.11
CA GLY A 84 0.14 12.19 -25.66
C GLY A 84 1.12 12.35 -26.84
N GLY A 85 1.47 13.59 -27.21
CA GLY A 85 2.41 13.88 -28.30
C GLY A 85 1.79 13.91 -29.70
N ARG A 86 0.45 13.87 -29.82
CA ARG A 86 -0.24 14.04 -31.11
C ARG A 86 -0.62 15.50 -31.32
N TYR A 87 0.06 16.15 -32.27
CA TYR A 87 -0.10 17.58 -32.56
C TYR A 87 -0.90 17.88 -33.83
N ASP A 88 -1.46 16.86 -34.49
CA ASP A 88 -2.32 17.00 -35.69
C ASP A 88 -3.32 18.17 -35.59
N PRO A 89 -4.02 18.41 -34.44
CA PRO A 89 -5.01 19.49 -34.34
C PRO A 89 -4.44 20.91 -34.31
N VAL A 90 -3.13 21.07 -34.13
CA VAL A 90 -2.46 22.37 -33.99
C VAL A 90 -1.31 22.58 -34.97
N ASP A 91 -1.05 21.62 -35.85
CA ASP A 91 0.08 21.61 -36.77
C ASP A 91 0.09 22.83 -37.72
N SER A 92 -1.09 23.20 -38.22
CA SER A 92 -1.28 24.39 -39.05
C SER A 92 -0.94 25.71 -38.33
N LYS A 93 -0.96 25.73 -37.00
CA LYS A 93 -0.63 26.91 -36.16
C LYS A 93 0.77 26.85 -35.59
N LEU A 94 1.43 25.70 -35.59
CA LEU A 94 2.86 25.60 -35.27
C LEU A 94 3.73 26.27 -36.33
N THR A 95 3.27 26.28 -37.59
CA THR A 95 3.97 26.98 -38.68
C THR A 95 3.64 28.47 -38.77
N SER A 96 2.66 28.96 -38.00
CA SER A 96 2.32 30.38 -37.95
C SER A 96 3.29 31.16 -37.03
N GLN A 97 3.44 32.45 -37.31
CA GLN A 97 4.32 33.35 -36.55
C GLN A 97 3.63 33.93 -35.28
N ASP A 98 2.65 33.21 -34.73
CA ASP A 98 1.87 33.62 -33.57
C ASP A 98 2.64 33.34 -32.27
N TRP A 99 3.45 34.32 -31.84
CA TRP A 99 4.29 34.19 -30.64
C TRP A 99 3.52 33.81 -29.37
N ALA A 100 2.28 34.31 -29.22
CA ALA A 100 1.43 34.01 -28.07
C ALA A 100 1.03 32.53 -28.02
N PHE A 101 0.80 31.91 -29.18
CA PHE A 101 0.52 30.48 -29.30
C PHE A 101 1.72 29.63 -28.89
N HIS A 102 2.91 29.99 -29.40
CA HIS A 102 4.17 29.32 -29.05
C HIS A 102 4.48 29.40 -27.54
N ILE A 103 4.25 30.55 -26.91
CA ILE A 103 4.42 30.68 -25.44
C ILE A 103 3.43 29.79 -24.70
N MET A 104 2.16 29.77 -25.09
CA MET A 104 1.17 28.90 -24.44
C MET A 104 1.55 27.42 -24.56
N MET A 105 2.02 27.00 -25.73
CA MET A 105 2.51 25.65 -25.98
C MET A 105 3.73 25.29 -25.11
N MET A 106 4.70 26.21 -24.97
CA MET A 106 5.83 25.98 -24.06
C MET A 106 5.39 25.86 -22.60
N MET A 107 4.47 26.71 -22.14
CA MET A 107 3.93 26.63 -20.78
C MET A 107 3.16 25.32 -20.56
N PHE A 108 2.36 24.90 -21.54
CA PHE A 108 1.64 23.62 -21.51
C PHE A 108 2.60 22.43 -21.42
N PHE A 109 3.65 22.40 -22.24
CA PHE A 109 4.67 21.34 -22.21
C PHE A 109 5.42 21.33 -20.88
N PHE A 110 5.83 22.48 -20.37
CA PHE A 110 6.50 22.59 -19.07
C PHE A 110 5.60 22.08 -17.94
N PHE A 111 4.34 22.51 -17.91
CA PHE A 111 3.39 22.07 -16.91
C PHE A 111 3.13 20.56 -16.98
N THR A 112 2.89 20.02 -18.18
CA THR A 112 2.49 18.62 -18.33
C THR A 112 3.66 17.64 -18.23
N VAL A 113 4.73 17.86 -18.99
CA VAL A 113 5.87 16.94 -19.10
C VAL A 113 6.85 17.15 -17.97
N ILE A 114 7.17 18.41 -17.61
CA ILE A 114 8.22 18.68 -16.62
C ILE A 114 7.65 18.68 -15.21
N LEU A 115 6.53 19.34 -14.94
CA LEU A 115 5.98 19.38 -13.59
C LEU A 115 5.15 18.13 -13.29
N MET A 116 4.08 17.90 -14.05
CA MET A 116 3.08 16.90 -13.69
C MET A 116 3.60 15.47 -13.79
N LEU A 117 4.36 15.12 -14.82
CA LEU A 117 4.92 13.77 -14.95
C LEU A 117 5.95 13.45 -13.86
N ASN A 118 6.85 14.39 -13.54
CA ASN A 118 7.85 14.20 -12.49
C ASN A 118 7.21 14.11 -11.09
N VAL A 119 6.20 14.93 -10.82
CA VAL A 119 5.42 14.85 -9.57
C VAL A 119 4.67 13.52 -9.49
N LEU A 120 4.07 13.06 -10.58
CA LEU A 120 3.38 11.76 -10.63
C LEU A 120 4.33 10.62 -10.28
N ILE A 121 5.53 10.58 -10.88
CA ILE A 121 6.54 9.56 -10.59
C ILE A 121 6.95 9.61 -9.11
N ALA A 122 7.17 10.81 -8.56
CA ALA A 122 7.51 10.97 -7.15
C ALA A 122 6.40 10.46 -6.22
N LEU A 123 5.14 10.77 -6.51
CA LEU A 123 3.98 10.30 -5.74
C LEU A 123 3.79 8.80 -5.84
N ILE A 124 4.01 8.21 -7.02
CA ILE A 124 4.02 6.76 -7.22
C ILE A 124 5.07 6.13 -6.31
N ASN A 125 6.32 6.61 -6.33
CA ASN A 125 7.39 6.06 -5.49
C ASN A 125 7.06 6.13 -4.00
N VAL A 126 6.50 7.25 -3.53
CA VAL A 126 6.04 7.39 -2.14
C VAL A 126 4.92 6.41 -1.80
N ALA A 127 3.94 6.22 -2.71
CA ALA A 127 2.87 5.26 -2.51
C ALA A 127 3.39 3.82 -2.45
N PHE A 128 4.32 3.45 -3.32
CA PHE A 128 4.98 2.15 -3.28
C PHE A 128 5.71 1.92 -1.95
N ALA A 129 6.51 2.88 -1.50
CA ALA A 129 7.22 2.79 -0.22
C ALA A 129 6.26 2.61 0.97
N LYS A 130 5.15 3.37 1.00
CA LYS A 130 4.14 3.26 2.06
C LYS A 130 3.39 1.92 2.05
N SER A 131 3.23 1.32 0.87
CA SER A 131 2.47 0.08 0.71
C SER A 131 3.23 -1.20 1.06
N ASP A 132 4.56 -1.18 1.01
CA ASP A 132 5.37 -2.37 1.28
C ASP A 132 5.31 -2.81 2.77
N ASP A 133 5.00 -1.89 3.69
CA ASP A 133 4.90 -2.18 5.13
C ASP A 133 3.56 -2.82 5.56
N GLY A 134 2.48 -2.62 4.79
CA GLY A 134 1.11 -2.97 5.21
C GLY A 134 0.46 -4.15 4.48
N TRP A 135 0.94 -4.50 3.28
CA TRP A 135 0.23 -5.43 2.40
C TRP A 135 0.11 -6.86 2.95
N ARG A 136 1.08 -7.33 3.75
CA ARG A 136 1.01 -8.68 4.36
C ARG A 136 -0.17 -8.81 5.31
N MET A 137 -0.48 -7.76 6.07
CA MET A 137 -1.63 -7.78 6.98
C MET A 137 -2.95 -7.72 6.22
N THR A 138 -3.03 -6.86 5.21
CA THR A 138 -4.19 -6.81 4.31
C THR A 138 -4.44 -8.14 3.61
N TRP A 139 -3.38 -8.86 3.22
CA TRP A 139 -3.48 -10.20 2.64
C TRP A 139 -4.02 -11.22 3.65
N ILE A 140 -3.48 -11.26 4.86
CA ILE A 140 -3.94 -12.18 5.91
C ILE A 140 -5.42 -11.92 6.23
N GLU A 141 -5.82 -10.65 6.36
CA GLU A 141 -7.21 -10.27 6.61
C GLU A 141 -8.13 -10.68 5.46
N SER A 142 -7.71 -10.45 4.21
CA SER A 142 -8.49 -10.83 3.02
C SER A 142 -8.67 -12.35 2.93
N ARG A 143 -7.61 -13.11 3.23
CA ARG A 143 -7.64 -14.57 3.26
C ARG A 143 -8.53 -15.09 4.39
N LEU A 144 -8.52 -14.44 5.53
CA LEU A 144 -9.35 -14.78 6.68
C LEU A 144 -10.84 -14.60 6.38
N ARG A 145 -11.23 -13.48 5.76
CA ARG A 145 -12.62 -13.25 5.29
C ARG A 145 -13.06 -14.28 4.25
N PHE A 146 -12.15 -14.70 3.37
CA PHE A 146 -12.43 -15.77 2.40
C PHE A 146 -12.71 -17.11 3.10
N ILE A 147 -11.89 -17.46 4.10
CA ILE A 147 -12.08 -18.68 4.90
C ILE A 147 -13.38 -18.60 5.69
N GLU A 148 -13.70 -17.46 6.32
CA GLU A 148 -14.96 -17.24 7.05
C GLU A 148 -16.19 -17.42 6.15
N ALA A 149 -16.16 -16.85 4.94
CA ALA A 149 -17.24 -17.02 3.97
C ALA A 149 -17.40 -18.49 3.53
N ALA A 150 -16.29 -19.20 3.32
CA ALA A 150 -16.29 -20.62 2.98
C ALA A 150 -16.79 -21.50 4.14
N GLU A 151 -16.37 -21.21 5.38
CA GLU A 151 -16.83 -21.89 6.59
C GLU A 151 -18.34 -21.70 6.76
N ASN A 152 -18.84 -20.47 6.62
CA ASN A 152 -20.26 -20.16 6.71
C ASN A 152 -21.11 -20.93 5.68
N MET A 153 -20.60 -21.15 4.47
CA MET A 153 -21.27 -22.02 3.49
C MET A 153 -21.25 -23.50 3.88
N SER A 154 -20.14 -23.96 4.46
CA SER A 154 -19.97 -25.36 4.89
C SER A 154 -20.74 -25.72 6.17
N TYR A 155 -21.17 -24.70 6.95
CA TYR A 155 -21.86 -24.87 8.23
C TYR A 155 -23.15 -25.70 8.13
N TYR A 156 -23.81 -25.66 6.97
CA TYR A 156 -25.08 -26.37 6.73
C TYR A 156 -24.89 -27.83 6.26
N ILE A 157 -23.65 -28.30 6.08
CA ILE A 157 -23.37 -29.65 5.59
C ILE A 157 -23.22 -30.60 6.80
N PRO A 158 -24.14 -31.57 7.00
CA PRO A 158 -24.06 -32.50 8.12
C PRO A 158 -22.80 -33.38 8.03
N GLY A 159 -22.09 -33.54 9.14
CA GLY A 159 -20.87 -34.37 9.25
C GLY A 159 -19.57 -33.71 8.76
N TYR A 160 -19.63 -32.55 8.11
CA TYR A 160 -18.44 -31.87 7.56
C TYR A 160 -17.50 -31.36 8.66
N ARG A 161 -18.05 -30.98 9.81
CA ARG A 161 -17.31 -30.46 10.97
C ARG A 161 -16.69 -31.55 11.86
N GLU A 162 -17.19 -32.78 11.76
CA GLU A 162 -16.70 -33.93 12.53
C GLU A 162 -15.47 -34.60 11.87
N THR A 163 -15.13 -34.19 10.65
CA THR A 163 -13.93 -34.67 9.96
C THR A 163 -12.74 -33.79 10.37
N TYR A 164 -11.98 -34.25 11.37
CA TYR A 164 -10.94 -33.52 12.11
C TYR A 164 -9.76 -32.94 11.30
N ASP A 165 -9.60 -33.30 10.02
CA ASP A 165 -8.49 -32.81 9.19
C ASP A 165 -8.79 -31.46 8.50
N CYS A 166 -10.04 -31.03 8.43
CA CYS A 166 -10.45 -29.87 7.64
C CYS A 166 -10.49 -28.56 8.43
N PHE A 167 -10.56 -28.61 9.77
CA PHE A 167 -10.70 -27.43 10.62
C PHE A 167 -9.77 -27.52 11.84
N PRO A 168 -8.95 -26.50 12.11
CA PRO A 168 -8.14 -26.46 13.32
C PRO A 168 -9.03 -26.30 14.57
N GLU A 169 -8.63 -26.97 15.65
CA GLU A 169 -9.33 -26.99 16.94
C GLU A 169 -9.40 -25.59 17.60
N GLU A 170 -8.45 -24.71 17.28
CA GLU A 170 -8.40 -23.31 17.74
C GLU A 170 -8.13 -22.36 16.56
N ILE A 171 -8.89 -21.26 16.48
CA ILE A 171 -8.70 -20.23 15.46
C ILE A 171 -8.43 -18.87 16.11
N TYR A 172 -7.21 -18.36 15.94
CA TYR A 172 -6.80 -17.04 16.41
C TYR A 172 -7.18 -15.96 15.40
N PHE A 173 -8.45 -15.51 15.43
CA PHE A 173 -9.03 -14.73 14.33
C PHE A 173 -8.57 -13.26 14.17
N ALA A 174 -7.80 -12.65 15.07
CA ALA A 174 -7.53 -11.19 14.94
C ALA A 174 -6.31 -10.64 15.68
N ALA A 175 -5.24 -11.41 15.90
CA ALA A 175 -4.06 -10.87 16.58
C ALA A 175 -3.21 -9.99 15.64
N THR A 176 -3.20 -8.68 15.88
CA THR A 176 -2.25 -7.75 15.23
C THR A 176 -0.80 -8.16 15.53
N THR A 177 0.17 -7.77 14.69
CA THR A 177 1.60 -8.07 14.93
C THR A 177 2.09 -7.57 16.28
N GLN A 178 1.55 -6.45 16.75
CA GLN A 178 1.84 -5.92 18.09
C GLN A 178 1.29 -6.83 19.19
N GLN A 179 0.06 -7.31 19.07
CA GLN A 179 -0.53 -8.25 20.04
C GLN A 179 0.21 -9.59 20.05
N LYS A 180 0.62 -10.09 18.88
CA LYS A 180 1.46 -11.30 18.80
C LYS A 180 2.81 -11.10 19.49
N LYS A 181 3.51 -9.98 19.23
CA LYS A 181 4.78 -9.66 19.90
C LYS A 181 4.62 -9.49 21.41
N ALA A 182 3.55 -8.83 21.85
CA ALA A 182 3.25 -8.65 23.27
C ALA A 182 2.93 -9.98 23.97
N TYR A 183 2.21 -10.89 23.29
CA TYR A 183 1.92 -12.23 23.80
C TYR A 183 3.18 -13.10 23.87
N GLN A 184 4.02 -13.07 22.83
CA GLN A 184 5.30 -13.76 22.82
C GLN A 184 6.21 -13.28 23.97
N GLY A 185 6.29 -11.96 24.18
CA GLY A 185 7.08 -11.39 25.27
C GLY A 185 6.57 -11.79 26.67
N LYS A 186 5.26 -12.01 26.83
CA LYS A 186 4.70 -12.55 28.09
C LYS A 186 5.09 -14.01 28.30
N LEU A 187 5.00 -14.84 27.25
CA LEU A 187 5.45 -16.24 27.30
C LEU A 187 6.94 -16.36 27.65
N ASP A 188 7.78 -15.55 27.01
CA ASP A 188 9.23 -15.56 27.26
C ASP A 188 9.55 -15.06 28.69
N ALA A 189 8.80 -14.06 29.18
CA ALA A 189 8.95 -13.55 30.54
C ALA A 189 8.50 -14.57 31.60
N ASP A 190 7.39 -15.28 31.37
CA ASP A 190 6.90 -16.32 32.28
C ASP A 190 7.84 -17.53 32.29
N ALA A 191 8.38 -17.94 31.12
CA ALA A 191 9.39 -18.98 31.03
C ALA A 191 10.66 -18.61 31.80
N ASN A 192 11.16 -17.38 31.64
CA ASN A 192 12.33 -16.89 32.41
C ASN A 192 12.06 -16.82 33.92
N LYS A 193 10.84 -16.50 34.33
CA LYS A 193 10.44 -16.44 35.74
C LYS A 193 10.46 -17.84 36.37
N ASP A 194 10.04 -18.85 35.63
CA ASP A 194 10.04 -20.24 36.10
C ASP A 194 11.47 -20.81 36.16
N VAL A 195 12.30 -20.51 35.16
CA VAL A 195 13.74 -20.85 35.18
C VAL A 195 14.44 -20.17 36.36
N GLY A 196 14.17 -18.89 36.62
CA GLY A 196 14.74 -18.16 37.76
C GLY A 196 14.35 -18.76 39.12
N LYS A 197 13.10 -19.22 39.27
CA LYS A 197 12.65 -19.94 40.47
C LYS A 197 13.41 -21.26 40.65
N HIS A 198 13.60 -22.02 39.57
CA HIS A 198 14.35 -23.29 39.63
C HIS A 198 15.81 -23.07 40.02
N ILE A 199 16.47 -22.04 39.47
CA ILE A 199 17.85 -21.70 39.84
C ILE A 199 17.95 -21.32 41.32
N ALA A 200 17.05 -20.49 41.84
CA ALA A 200 17.04 -20.11 43.25
C ALA A 200 16.83 -21.30 44.20
N ILE A 201 15.98 -22.27 43.81
CA ILE A 201 15.77 -23.51 44.59
C ILE A 201 17.04 -24.37 44.58
N VAL A 202 17.72 -24.48 43.44
CA VAL A 202 18.96 -25.24 43.31
C VAL A 202 20.08 -24.61 44.14
N ASP A 203 20.25 -23.29 44.07
CA ASP A 203 21.27 -22.56 44.85
C ASP A 203 21.06 -22.71 46.36
N ALA A 204 19.81 -22.56 46.83
CA ALA A 204 19.47 -22.78 48.23
C ALA A 204 19.80 -24.21 48.69
N ARG A 205 19.59 -25.20 47.82
CA ARG A 205 19.91 -26.61 48.10
C ARG A 205 21.42 -26.86 48.14
N VAL A 206 22.18 -26.22 47.24
CA VAL A 206 23.65 -26.30 47.22
C VAL A 206 24.25 -25.68 48.48
N GLU A 207 23.78 -24.51 48.91
CA GLU A 207 24.23 -23.90 50.16
C GLU A 207 23.95 -24.79 51.37
N GLN A 208 22.76 -25.39 51.45
CA GLN A 208 22.40 -26.28 52.55
C GLN A 208 23.29 -27.52 52.59
N LEU A 209 23.62 -28.10 51.43
CA LEU A 209 24.55 -29.21 51.30
C LEU A 209 25.96 -28.84 51.75
N GLN A 210 26.47 -27.66 51.36
CA GLN A 210 27.78 -27.20 51.78
C GLN A 210 27.87 -26.98 53.30
N ARG A 211 26.79 -26.46 53.93
CA ARG A 211 26.73 -26.33 55.39
C ARG A 211 26.79 -27.68 56.08
N ARG A 212 26.00 -28.65 55.64
CA ARG A 212 26.03 -30.03 56.18
C ARG A 212 27.41 -30.67 56.02
N LEU A 213 28.06 -30.50 54.87
CA LEU A 213 29.38 -31.07 54.61
C LEU A 213 30.44 -30.47 55.56
N ARG A 214 30.40 -29.16 55.80
CA ARG A 214 31.31 -28.48 56.74
C ARG A 214 31.08 -28.94 58.19
N GLU A 215 29.83 -29.14 58.58
CA GLU A 215 29.49 -29.68 59.90
C GLU A 215 30.02 -31.11 60.07
N GLN A 216 29.83 -31.98 59.08
CA GLN A 216 30.37 -33.35 59.12
C GLN A 216 31.90 -33.38 59.19
N LEU A 217 32.57 -32.52 58.42
CA LEU A 217 34.04 -32.39 58.48
C LEU A 217 34.52 -31.96 59.86
N ARG A 218 33.84 -30.99 60.50
CA ARG A 218 34.17 -30.55 61.86
C ARG A 218 34.02 -31.69 62.87
N VAL A 219 32.95 -32.47 62.79
CA VAL A 219 32.72 -33.62 63.67
C VAL A 219 33.79 -34.70 63.47
N GLN A 220 34.18 -35.00 62.23
CA GLN A 220 35.26 -35.96 61.96
C GLN A 220 36.61 -35.53 62.52
N VAL A 221 36.98 -34.24 62.37
CA VAL A 221 38.24 -33.71 62.91
C VAL A 221 38.24 -33.77 64.45
N GLN A 222 37.10 -33.51 65.09
CA GLN A 222 36.98 -33.65 66.55
C GLN A 222 37.13 -35.10 67.01
N LEU A 223 36.56 -36.06 66.27
CA LEU A 223 36.70 -37.49 66.57
C LEU A 223 38.15 -37.99 66.38
N GLN A 224 38.88 -37.49 65.39
CA GLN A 224 40.30 -37.84 65.20
C GLN A 224 41.22 -37.29 66.29
N ASN A 225 40.88 -36.18 66.94
CA ASN A 225 41.68 -35.59 68.02
C ASN A 225 41.41 -36.19 69.41
N GLN A 226 40.48 -37.16 69.51
CA GLN A 226 40.13 -37.87 70.75
C GLN A 226 40.62 -39.33 70.81
N LEU A 227 41.27 -39.80 69.74
CA LEU A 227 41.94 -41.10 69.63
C LEU A 227 43.46 -40.91 69.71
#